data_AF-K6V283-F1
#
_entry.id   AF-K6V283-F1
#
_cell.length_a   1.000
_cell.length_b   1.000
_cell.length_c   1.000
_cell.angle_alpha   90.00
_cell.angle_beta   90.00
_cell.angle_gamma   90.00
#
_symmetry.space_group_name_H-M   'P 1'
#
loop_
_entity.id
_entity.type
_entity.pdbx_description
1 polymer ?
#
loop_
_entity_poly.entity_id
_entity_poly.type
_entity_poly.pdbx_seq_one_letter_code
_entity_poly.pdbx_strand_id
1 'polypeptide(L)'
;MTTPHGPNISGFSRSYIKKLPAYITYEKFETNKGSSDYSIKCDSLKSTGDQAKELCEKFAVNLQSICKTGSTTSSPSSTLPTPTAGASGTSTTGNSINLSEAKANCLLLKYWLFNEIRKLNLGGNEKKDKNLDTLIHIIYYLQFEIYTKNGNKFYCFNDIYEYLDNWEEEKFLYEYFMNVPKIECINKNNGTDCKAYEKYVNRVKTYYNEKKKRIML
;
A
#
# COMPACT_ATOMS: atom_id res chain seq x y z
N MET A 1 -18.05 5.22 -24.21
CA MET A 1 -16.81 4.86 -23.51
C MET A 1 -17.18 4.53 -22.08
N THR A 2 -17.28 3.24 -21.75
CA THR A 2 -17.71 2.76 -20.43
C THR A 2 -16.56 2.87 -19.46
N THR A 3 -16.73 3.67 -18.41
CA THR A 3 -15.87 3.72 -17.22
C THR A 3 -15.60 2.31 -16.71
N PRO A 4 -14.34 1.91 -16.45
CA PRO A 4 -14.06 0.72 -15.67
C PRO A 4 -14.51 1.02 -14.24
N HIS A 5 -15.72 0.60 -13.90
CA HIS A 5 -16.11 0.52 -12.50
C HIS A 5 -15.31 -0.62 -11.89
N GLY A 6 -14.38 -0.29 -11.00
CA GLY A 6 -13.85 -1.25 -10.04
C GLY A 6 -14.99 -2.09 -9.43
N PRO A 7 -14.73 -3.34 -9.02
CA PRO A 7 -15.77 -4.31 -8.74
C PRO A 7 -16.81 -3.74 -7.76
N ASN A 8 -18.04 -3.56 -8.25
CA ASN A 8 -19.15 -3.11 -7.41
C ASN A 8 -19.36 -4.14 -6.28
N ILE A 9 -19.07 -3.70 -5.05
CA ILE A 9 -19.08 -4.48 -3.81
C ILE A 9 -20.48 -4.52 -3.16
N SER A 10 -21.52 -4.14 -3.91
CA SER A 10 -22.91 -3.92 -3.46
C SER A 10 -23.69 -5.17 -2.99
N GLY A 11 -23.01 -6.17 -2.46
CA GLY A 11 -23.61 -7.33 -1.81
C GLY A 11 -22.79 -7.91 -0.65
N PHE A 12 -21.71 -7.23 -0.25
CA PHE A 12 -20.91 -7.57 0.92
C PHE A 12 -21.20 -6.53 2.00
N SER A 13 -21.56 -6.92 3.22
CA SER A 13 -21.79 -5.90 4.25
C SER A 13 -20.50 -5.11 4.48
N ARG A 14 -20.60 -3.77 4.38
CA ARG A 14 -19.50 -2.83 4.63
C ARG A 14 -18.78 -3.11 5.96
N SER A 15 -19.47 -3.70 6.94
CA SER A 15 -18.91 -4.07 8.25
C SER A 15 -17.85 -5.17 8.19
N TYR A 16 -17.86 -6.05 7.20
CA TYR A 16 -16.88 -7.14 7.08
C TYR A 16 -15.64 -6.72 6.31
N ILE A 17 -15.82 -5.90 5.27
CA ILE A 17 -14.72 -5.34 4.48
C ILE A 17 -13.78 -4.54 5.39
N LYS A 18 -14.33 -3.73 6.30
CA LYS A 18 -13.54 -2.94 7.26
C LYS A 18 -12.69 -3.78 8.22
N LYS A 19 -12.95 -5.09 8.34
CA LYS A 19 -12.17 -6.01 9.19
C LYS A 19 -11.03 -6.70 8.43
N LEU A 20 -10.92 -6.47 7.13
CA LEU A 20 -9.87 -7.06 6.29
C LEU A 20 -8.54 -6.35 6.50
N PRO A 21 -7.40 -7.08 6.55
CA PRO A 21 -6.07 -6.52 6.71
C PRO A 21 -5.78 -5.32 5.80
N ALA A 22 -6.04 -5.44 4.49
CA ALA A 22 -5.77 -4.34 3.55
C ALA A 22 -6.59 -3.07 3.88
N TYR A 23 -7.86 -3.22 4.22
CA TYR A 23 -8.75 -2.12 4.54
C TYR A 23 -8.42 -1.43 5.86
N ILE A 24 -8.00 -2.22 6.86
CA ILE A 24 -7.48 -1.68 8.12
C ILE A 24 -6.25 -0.82 7.83
N THR A 25 -5.35 -1.26 6.95
CA THR A 25 -4.17 -0.48 6.58
C THR A 25 -4.54 0.80 5.82
N TYR A 26 -5.50 0.76 4.88
CA TYR A 26 -5.98 1.98 4.22
C TYR A 26 -6.58 2.99 5.21
N GLU A 27 -7.36 2.52 6.19
CA GLU A 27 -7.90 3.38 7.24
C GLU A 27 -6.79 4.03 8.08
N LYS A 28 -5.70 3.30 8.35
CA LYS A 28 -4.51 3.87 9.00
C LYS A 28 -3.90 4.98 8.15
N PHE A 29 -3.79 4.82 6.83
CA PHE A 29 -3.23 5.86 5.96
C PHE A 29 -4.07 7.14 5.97
N GLU A 30 -5.39 7.00 5.98
CA GLU A 30 -6.32 8.14 6.05
C GLU A 30 -6.30 8.86 7.39
N THR A 31 -6.15 8.10 8.48
CA THR A 31 -6.23 8.62 9.85
C THR A 31 -4.88 8.99 10.44
N ASN A 32 -3.78 8.80 9.70
CA ASN A 32 -2.44 9.11 10.15
C ASN A 32 -2.26 10.63 10.32
N LYS A 33 -2.19 11.08 11.58
CA LYS A 33 -1.95 12.49 11.96
C LYS A 33 -0.48 12.79 12.25
N GLY A 34 0.43 11.90 11.83
CA GLY A 34 1.86 12.14 11.96
C GLY A 34 2.30 13.39 11.21
N SER A 35 3.48 13.89 11.54
CA SER A 35 4.17 14.91 10.77
C SER A 35 5.25 14.27 9.91
N SER A 36 5.53 14.90 8.77
CA SER A 36 6.66 14.52 7.93
C SER A 36 7.56 15.71 7.71
N ASP A 37 8.87 15.51 7.88
CA ASP A 37 9.88 16.53 7.57
C ASP A 37 9.87 16.89 6.07
N TYR A 38 9.19 16.09 5.25
CA TYR A 38 9.11 16.22 3.81
C TYR A 38 7.82 16.92 3.35
N SER A 39 6.87 17.18 4.25
CA SER A 39 5.61 17.87 3.94
C SER A 39 5.84 19.26 3.34
N ILE A 40 6.92 19.95 3.70
CA ILE A 40 7.30 21.26 3.14
C ILE A 40 7.40 21.21 1.61
N LYS A 41 7.81 20.08 1.01
CA LYS A 41 7.90 19.97 -0.46
C LYS A 41 6.54 20.04 -1.13
N CYS A 42 5.49 19.62 -0.42
CA CYS A 42 4.13 19.67 -0.89
C CYS A 42 3.57 21.10 -0.93
N ASP A 43 4.24 22.10 -0.32
CA ASP A 43 3.79 23.50 -0.39
C ASP A 43 3.78 24.04 -1.82
N SER A 44 4.65 23.53 -2.69
CA SER A 44 4.66 23.88 -4.11
C SER A 44 3.39 23.48 -4.86
N LEU A 45 2.59 22.56 -4.31
CA LEU A 45 1.30 22.11 -4.86
C LEU A 45 0.13 23.02 -4.49
N LYS A 46 0.31 24.08 -3.69
CA LYS A 46 -0.78 25.04 -3.39
C LYS A 46 -1.38 25.63 -4.66
N SER A 47 -0.56 25.86 -5.69
CA SER A 47 -1.00 26.36 -7.01
C SER A 47 -1.78 25.31 -7.83
N THR A 48 -1.61 24.03 -7.50
CA THR A 48 -2.25 22.87 -8.15
C THR A 48 -3.65 22.59 -7.56
N GLY A 49 -3.88 23.03 -6.31
CA GLY A 49 -5.13 22.90 -5.56
C GLY A 49 -4.90 22.24 -4.19
N ASP A 50 -5.70 22.61 -3.18
CA ASP A 50 -5.53 22.16 -1.80
C ASP A 50 -5.54 20.63 -1.67
N GLN A 51 -6.33 19.94 -2.49
CA GLN A 51 -6.44 18.48 -2.48
C GLN A 51 -5.14 17.80 -2.95
N ALA A 52 -4.38 18.40 -3.87
CA ALA A 52 -3.11 17.85 -4.34
C ALA A 52 -2.03 17.98 -3.27
N LYS A 53 -1.99 19.13 -2.58
CA LYS A 53 -1.11 19.34 -1.43
C LYS A 53 -1.43 18.35 -0.31
N GLU A 54 -2.71 18.22 0.07
CA GLU A 54 -3.14 17.31 1.13
C GLU A 54 -2.75 15.85 0.82
N LEU A 55 -2.95 15.42 -0.42
CA LEU A 55 -2.53 14.08 -0.87
C LEU A 55 -1.03 13.88 -0.71
N CYS A 56 -0.21 14.82 -1.20
CA CYS A 56 1.24 14.76 -1.06
C CYS A 56 1.69 14.69 0.40
N GLU A 57 1.09 15.48 1.29
CA GLU A 57 1.43 15.49 2.71
C GLU A 57 1.08 14.17 3.39
N LYS A 58 -0.13 13.63 3.15
CA LYS A 58 -0.53 12.32 3.67
C LYS A 58 0.38 11.21 3.15
N PHE A 59 0.73 11.24 1.87
CA PHE A 59 1.66 10.28 1.30
C PHE A 59 3.03 10.35 1.99
N ALA A 60 3.56 11.55 2.21
CA ALA A 60 4.86 11.76 2.86
C ALA A 60 4.91 11.21 4.28
N VAL A 61 3.87 11.47 5.08
CA VAL A 61 3.75 10.99 6.47
C VAL A 61 3.73 9.46 6.50
N ASN A 62 2.89 8.84 5.67
CA ASN A 62 2.78 7.39 5.62
C ASN A 62 4.06 6.73 5.11
N LEU A 63 4.66 7.28 4.05
CA LEU A 63 5.89 6.74 3.49
C LEU A 63 7.06 6.82 4.48
N GLN A 64 7.23 7.97 5.15
CA GLN A 64 8.29 8.12 6.16
C GLN A 64 8.09 7.14 7.32
N SER A 65 6.85 6.94 7.78
CA SER A 65 6.52 5.98 8.85
C SER A 65 6.88 4.54 8.43
N ILE A 66 6.45 4.10 7.24
CA ILE A 66 6.74 2.77 6.70
C ILE A 66 8.25 2.55 6.58
N CYS A 67 8.97 3.52 6.02
CA CYS A 67 10.42 3.41 5.84
C CYS A 67 11.18 3.36 7.17
N LYS A 68 10.74 4.12 8.19
CA LYS A 68 11.30 4.02 9.55
C LYS A 68 11.11 2.61 10.12
N THR A 69 9.90 2.06 10.05
CA THR A 69 9.59 0.70 10.53
C THR A 69 10.40 -0.37 9.82
N GLY A 70 10.61 -0.24 8.50
CA GLY A 70 11.46 -1.16 7.74
C GLY A 70 12.96 -1.03 8.04
N SER A 71 13.42 0.14 8.49
CA SER A 71 14.86 0.47 8.67
C SER A 71 15.43 0.17 10.06
N THR A 72 14.60 -0.09 11.08
CA THR A 72 15.04 -0.34 12.47
C THR A 72 15.89 -1.60 12.66
N THR A 73 16.19 -2.35 11.60
CA THR A 73 16.86 -3.67 11.68
C THR A 73 18.27 -3.74 11.09
N SER A 74 18.87 -2.63 10.63
CA SER A 74 20.18 -2.68 9.95
C SER A 74 21.38 -2.16 10.77
N SER A 75 21.33 -2.12 12.11
CA SER A 75 22.51 -1.77 12.90
C SER A 75 23.20 -3.05 13.40
N PRO A 76 24.32 -3.49 12.81
CA PRO A 76 25.18 -4.46 13.47
C PRO A 76 25.82 -3.75 14.66
N SER A 77 25.34 -4.06 15.88
CA SER A 77 26.08 -3.69 17.08
C SER A 77 27.37 -4.51 17.08
N SER A 78 28.49 -3.87 16.74
CA SER A 78 29.82 -4.44 16.83
C SER A 78 30.23 -4.54 18.29
N THR A 79 29.68 -5.52 19.00
CA THR A 79 30.26 -6.02 20.24
C THR A 79 30.57 -7.48 20.02
N LEU A 80 31.86 -7.74 19.84
CA LEU A 80 32.48 -9.04 19.71
C LEU A 80 32.08 -9.90 20.94
N PRO A 81 31.41 -11.06 20.77
CA PRO A 81 31.18 -11.97 21.88
C PRO A 81 32.41 -12.85 22.09
N THR A 82 33.01 -12.74 23.27
CA THR A 82 33.98 -13.69 23.83
C THR A 82 33.35 -15.09 23.89
N PRO A 83 34.06 -16.17 23.54
CA PRO A 83 33.49 -17.50 23.50
C PRO A 83 33.43 -18.10 24.91
N THR A 84 32.22 -18.31 25.43
CA THR A 84 32.00 -19.23 26.55
C THR A 84 31.00 -20.29 26.10
N ALA A 85 31.45 -21.54 26.12
CA ALA A 85 30.67 -22.71 25.74
C ALA A 85 29.56 -22.98 26.77
N GLY A 86 28.32 -23.21 26.30
CA GLY A 86 27.26 -23.72 27.17
C GLY A 86 25.83 -23.54 26.65
N ALA A 87 25.29 -24.60 26.06
CA ALA A 87 23.88 -25.03 26.07
C ALA A 87 22.78 -24.26 25.29
N SER A 88 22.16 -25.07 24.41
CA SER A 88 20.73 -25.26 24.16
C SER A 88 19.93 -24.14 23.46
N GLY A 89 19.47 -24.49 22.26
CA GLY A 89 18.70 -23.62 21.38
C GLY A 89 17.36 -23.17 21.94
N THR A 90 17.00 -21.94 21.59
CA THR A 90 15.62 -21.48 21.48
C THR A 90 15.59 -20.46 20.33
N SER A 91 14.71 -20.71 19.37
CA SER A 91 14.61 -19.98 18.11
C SER A 91 14.25 -18.50 18.31
N THR A 92 15.02 -17.61 17.69
CA THR A 92 14.75 -16.16 17.65
C THR A 92 13.69 -15.86 16.59
N THR A 93 12.42 -15.69 17.00
CA THR A 93 11.26 -15.39 16.11
C THR A 93 10.68 -13.98 16.34
N GLY A 94 11.53 -12.96 16.54
CA GLY A 94 11.08 -11.57 16.73
C GLY A 94 11.26 -10.64 15.52
N ASN A 95 12.13 -10.97 14.56
CA ASN A 95 12.74 -9.94 13.71
C ASN A 95 12.23 -9.91 12.25
N SER A 96 11.68 -11.02 11.73
CA SER A 96 11.18 -11.11 10.34
C SER A 96 9.83 -10.42 10.11
N ILE A 97 9.07 -10.19 11.19
CA ILE A 97 7.67 -9.76 11.12
C ILE A 97 7.57 -8.28 10.68
N ASN A 98 8.39 -7.40 11.26
CA ASN A 98 8.35 -5.95 10.97
C ASN A 98 8.80 -5.61 9.53
N LEU A 99 9.76 -6.35 8.97
CA LEU A 99 10.20 -6.15 7.58
C LEU A 99 9.13 -6.61 6.58
N SER A 100 8.50 -7.76 6.84
CA SER A 100 7.40 -8.28 6.01
C SER A 100 6.22 -7.31 6.01
N GLU A 101 5.84 -6.80 7.18
CA GLU A 101 4.77 -5.81 7.32
C GLU A 101 5.11 -4.50 6.62
N ALA A 102 6.33 -3.98 6.75
CA ALA A 102 6.75 -2.75 6.08
C ALA A 102 6.70 -2.90 4.55
N LYS A 103 7.14 -4.04 3.99
CA LYS A 103 7.01 -4.33 2.55
C LYS A 103 5.56 -4.38 2.12
N ALA A 104 4.70 -4.99 2.93
CA ALA A 104 3.29 -5.10 2.60
C ALA A 104 2.59 -3.74 2.62
N ASN A 105 2.84 -2.93 3.64
CA ASN A 105 2.31 -1.58 3.74
C ASN A 105 2.84 -0.68 2.62
N CYS A 106 4.08 -0.89 2.15
CA CYS A 106 4.61 -0.15 1.01
C CYS A 106 3.79 -0.36 -0.27
N LEU A 107 3.48 -1.62 -0.62
CA LEU A 107 2.64 -1.94 -1.77
C LEU A 107 1.21 -1.43 -1.60
N LEU A 108 0.64 -1.51 -0.39
CA LEU A 108 -0.67 -0.90 -0.15
C LEU A 108 -0.62 0.63 -0.31
N LEU A 109 0.45 1.30 0.13
CA LEU A 109 0.59 2.74 -0.02
C LEU A 109 0.66 3.16 -1.49
N LYS A 110 1.34 2.38 -2.36
CA LYS A 110 1.30 2.54 -3.82
C LYS A 110 -0.14 2.58 -4.34
N TYR A 111 -0.91 1.55 -4.02
CA TYR A 111 -2.29 1.42 -4.48
C TYR A 111 -3.21 2.48 -3.89
N TRP A 112 -3.02 2.85 -2.63
CA TRP A 112 -3.74 3.96 -2.01
C TRP A 112 -3.50 5.26 -2.80
N LEU A 113 -2.24 5.60 -3.05
CA LEU A 113 -1.85 6.79 -3.79
C LEU A 113 -2.49 6.81 -5.20
N PHE A 114 -2.46 5.68 -5.91
CA PHE A 114 -3.05 5.60 -7.25
C PHE A 114 -4.56 5.83 -7.25
N ASN A 115 -5.29 5.33 -6.24
CA ASN A 115 -6.72 5.65 -6.09
C ASN A 115 -6.93 7.14 -5.85
N GLU A 116 -6.14 7.76 -4.97
CA GLU A 116 -6.29 9.18 -4.65
C GLU A 116 -5.98 10.07 -5.86
N ILE A 117 -4.91 9.78 -6.62
CA ILE A 117 -4.60 10.49 -7.87
C ILE A 117 -5.79 10.43 -8.85
N ARG A 118 -6.42 9.25 -9.03
CA ARG A 118 -7.61 9.12 -9.89
C ARG A 118 -8.80 9.95 -9.38
N LYS A 119 -9.01 10.01 -8.05
CA LYS A 119 -10.12 10.78 -7.44
C LYS A 119 -9.96 12.29 -7.66
N LEU A 120 -8.73 12.80 -7.72
CA LEU A 120 -8.49 14.22 -7.95
C LEU A 120 -9.00 14.71 -9.33
N ASN A 121 -9.26 13.79 -10.27
CA ASN A 121 -9.83 14.09 -11.59
C ASN A 121 -9.10 15.25 -12.30
N LEU A 122 -7.76 15.24 -12.19
CA LEU A 122 -6.83 16.21 -12.76
C LEU A 122 -6.53 15.93 -14.23
N GLY A 123 -7.48 15.36 -14.98
CA GLY A 123 -7.36 15.15 -16.42
C GLY A 123 -8.43 15.90 -17.21
N GLY A 124 -8.17 16.11 -18.50
CA GLY A 124 -9.19 16.54 -19.47
C GLY A 124 -9.12 18.02 -19.88
N ASN A 125 -8.06 18.74 -19.47
CA ASN A 125 -7.60 19.96 -20.11
C ASN A 125 -6.13 20.24 -19.75
N GLU A 126 -5.47 21.10 -20.53
CA GLU A 126 -4.04 21.38 -20.41
C GLU A 126 -3.58 21.79 -19.00
N LYS A 127 -4.38 22.62 -18.31
CA LYS A 127 -4.05 23.07 -16.95
C LYS A 127 -4.11 21.91 -15.95
N LYS A 128 -5.13 21.06 -16.07
CA LYS A 128 -5.30 19.87 -15.24
C LYS A 128 -4.17 18.87 -15.48
N ASP A 129 -3.80 18.64 -16.72
CA ASP A 129 -2.72 17.72 -17.08
C ASP A 129 -1.36 18.21 -16.54
N LYS A 130 -1.07 19.52 -16.62
CA LYS A 130 0.13 20.14 -15.99
C LYS A 130 0.13 20.01 -14.47
N ASN A 131 -1.04 20.17 -13.84
CA ASN A 131 -1.21 20.01 -12.41
C ASN A 131 -0.94 18.57 -11.96
N LEU A 132 -1.42 17.60 -12.74
CA LEU A 132 -1.15 16.17 -12.53
C LEU A 132 0.34 15.86 -12.68
N ASP A 133 0.99 16.33 -13.75
CA ASP A 133 2.43 16.15 -13.97
C ASP A 133 3.26 16.70 -12.80
N THR A 134 2.93 17.92 -12.34
CA THR A 134 3.59 18.56 -11.19
C THR A 134 3.45 17.71 -9.91
N LEU A 135 2.26 17.17 -9.64
CA LEU A 135 2.02 16.28 -8.51
C LEU A 135 2.86 14.99 -8.60
N ILE A 136 2.86 14.35 -9.77
CA ILE A 136 3.60 13.10 -10.01
C ILE A 136 5.09 13.32 -9.81
N HIS A 137 5.64 14.40 -10.37
CA HIS A 137 7.04 14.79 -10.23
C HIS A 137 7.40 15.01 -8.75
N ILE A 138 6.62 15.79 -8.01
CA ILE A 138 6.89 16.07 -6.60
C ILE A 138 6.89 14.80 -5.75
N ILE A 139 5.91 13.91 -5.96
CA ILE A 139 5.85 12.65 -5.24
C ILE A 139 7.08 11.78 -5.57
N TYR A 140 7.47 11.68 -6.84
CA TYR A 140 8.66 10.94 -7.25
C TYR A 140 9.92 11.39 -6.49
N TYR A 141 10.19 12.71 -6.47
CA TYR A 141 11.35 13.25 -5.76
C TYR A 141 11.25 13.06 -4.24
N LEU A 142 10.05 13.18 -3.69
CA LEU A 142 9.80 12.97 -2.27
C LEU A 142 10.12 11.52 -1.85
N GLN A 143 9.76 10.52 -2.66
CA GLN A 143 10.13 9.13 -2.42
C GLN A 143 11.65 8.94 -2.37
N PHE A 144 12.36 9.52 -3.34
CA PHE A 144 13.82 9.44 -3.43
C PHE A 144 14.52 10.04 -2.21
N GLU A 145 14.05 11.19 -1.73
CA GLU A 145 14.63 11.86 -0.57
C GLU A 145 14.36 11.13 0.76
N ILE A 146 13.14 10.61 0.94
CA ILE A 146 12.83 9.78 2.12
C ILE A 146 13.71 8.53 2.14
N TYR A 147 13.91 7.89 0.99
CA TYR A 147 14.77 6.72 0.86
C TYR A 147 16.23 7.04 1.22
N THR A 148 16.81 8.07 0.60
CA THR A 148 18.21 8.46 0.82
C THR A 148 18.48 8.88 2.26
N LYS A 149 17.61 9.69 2.87
CA LYS A 149 17.76 10.12 4.27
C LYS A 149 17.59 8.99 5.28
N ASN A 150 16.85 7.93 4.94
CA ASN A 150 16.78 6.72 5.77
C ASN A 150 18.02 5.81 5.63
N GLY A 151 19.09 6.31 5.01
CA GLY A 151 20.36 5.58 4.88
C GLY A 151 20.25 4.37 3.96
N ASN A 152 19.30 4.40 3.01
CA ASN A 152 19.06 3.33 2.05
C ASN A 152 18.67 1.97 2.67
N LYS A 153 18.28 1.95 3.95
CA LYS A 153 18.07 0.73 4.74
C LYS A 153 16.81 -0.04 4.35
N PHE A 154 15.79 0.66 3.86
CA PHE A 154 14.55 0.06 3.39
C PHE A 154 14.04 0.83 2.18
N TYR A 155 13.85 0.12 1.07
CA TYR A 155 13.39 0.69 -0.19
C TYR A 155 11.87 0.53 -0.30
N CYS A 156 11.14 1.62 -0.03
CA CYS A 156 9.74 1.76 -0.40
C CYS A 156 9.63 2.87 -1.44
N PHE A 157 9.81 2.47 -2.69
CA PHE A 157 9.77 3.36 -3.83
C PHE A 157 8.95 2.67 -4.89
N ASN A 158 8.00 3.40 -5.44
CA ASN A 158 7.14 2.92 -6.49
C ASN A 158 7.37 3.77 -7.73
N ASP A 159 7.40 3.12 -8.89
CA ASP A 159 7.24 3.84 -10.14
C ASP A 159 5.83 4.42 -10.17
N ILE A 160 5.76 5.72 -9.96
CA ILE A 160 4.48 6.40 -9.81
C ILE A 160 3.71 6.40 -11.13
N TYR A 161 4.38 6.30 -12.29
CA TYR A 161 3.74 6.32 -13.61
C TYR A 161 2.89 5.07 -13.87
N GLU A 162 3.11 3.98 -13.13
CA GLU A 162 2.29 2.77 -13.21
C GLU A 162 0.81 3.01 -12.84
N TYR A 163 0.45 4.18 -12.28
CA TYR A 163 -0.95 4.58 -12.07
C TYR A 163 -1.76 4.69 -13.37
N LEU A 164 -1.09 4.82 -14.53
CA LEU A 164 -1.71 4.84 -15.86
C LEU A 164 -1.95 3.43 -16.42
N ASP A 165 -1.32 2.42 -15.84
CA ASP A 165 -1.40 1.03 -16.29
C ASP A 165 -2.57 0.27 -15.64
N ASN A 166 -2.60 -1.06 -15.82
CA ASN A 166 -3.60 -1.96 -15.25
C ASN A 166 -3.33 -2.31 -13.77
N TRP A 167 -2.92 -1.35 -12.96
CA TRP A 167 -2.57 -1.53 -11.54
C TRP A 167 -3.76 -1.98 -10.67
N GLU A 168 -5.00 -1.71 -11.09
CA GLU A 168 -6.20 -2.11 -10.35
C GLU A 168 -6.30 -3.64 -10.20
N GLU A 169 -5.82 -4.36 -11.22
CA GLU A 169 -5.82 -5.83 -11.24
C GLU A 169 -4.73 -6.37 -10.31
N GLU A 170 -3.55 -5.75 -10.33
CA GLU A 170 -2.44 -6.04 -9.43
C GLU A 170 -2.84 -5.80 -7.98
N LYS A 171 -3.45 -4.65 -7.69
CA LYS A 171 -4.03 -4.29 -6.39
C LYS A 171 -4.98 -5.36 -5.90
N PHE A 172 -5.97 -5.72 -6.72
CA PHE A 172 -7.01 -6.64 -6.30
C PHE A 172 -6.45 -8.03 -5.97
N LEU A 173 -5.49 -8.52 -6.77
CA LEU A 173 -4.82 -9.80 -6.49
C LEU A 173 -3.97 -9.73 -5.22
N TYR A 174 -3.26 -8.62 -5.03
CA TYR A 174 -2.43 -8.41 -3.85
C TYR A 174 -3.25 -8.35 -2.56
N GLU A 175 -4.32 -7.55 -2.55
CA GLU A 175 -5.26 -7.46 -1.44
C GLU A 175 -5.90 -8.81 -1.15
N TYR A 176 -6.27 -9.58 -2.18
CA TYR A 176 -6.80 -10.92 -2.02
C TYR A 176 -5.87 -11.78 -1.17
N PHE A 177 -4.60 -11.92 -1.57
CA PHE A 177 -3.63 -12.74 -0.84
C PHE A 177 -3.37 -12.23 0.58
N MET A 178 -3.32 -10.91 0.78
CA MET A 178 -3.16 -10.35 2.11
C MET A 178 -4.34 -10.67 3.04
N ASN A 179 -5.54 -10.74 2.46
CA ASN A 179 -6.76 -11.00 3.20
C ASN A 179 -6.99 -12.50 3.48
N VAL A 180 -6.38 -13.41 2.69
CA VAL A 180 -6.57 -14.87 2.79
C VAL A 180 -6.44 -15.40 4.22
N PRO A 181 -5.40 -15.09 5.02
CA PRO A 181 -5.28 -15.66 6.37
C PRO A 181 -6.44 -15.28 7.30
N LYS A 182 -6.97 -14.05 7.15
CA LYS A 182 -8.13 -13.59 7.92
C LYS A 182 -9.42 -14.26 7.43
N ILE A 183 -9.52 -14.51 6.12
CA ILE A 183 -10.63 -15.23 5.50
C ILE A 183 -10.66 -16.70 5.94
N GLU A 184 -9.50 -17.37 5.97
CA GLU A 184 -9.35 -18.76 6.40
C GLU A 184 -9.65 -18.94 7.89
N CYS A 185 -9.28 -17.97 8.74
CA CYS A 185 -9.60 -17.97 10.17
C CYS A 185 -11.11 -17.87 10.44
N ILE A 186 -11.86 -17.18 9.58
CA ILE A 186 -13.33 -17.07 9.68
C ILE A 186 -14.01 -18.39 9.26
N ASN A 187 -13.37 -19.20 8.40
CA ASN A 187 -13.90 -20.47 7.90
C ASN A 187 -13.94 -21.58 8.97
N LYS A 188 -13.07 -21.50 9.99
CA LYS A 188 -13.02 -22.51 11.08
C LYS A 188 -14.18 -22.41 12.09
N ASN A 189 -14.97 -21.34 12.07
CA ASN A 189 -16.02 -21.07 13.07
C ASN A 189 -17.47 -21.11 12.54
N ASN A 190 -17.75 -21.64 11.33
CA ASN A 190 -19.10 -21.88 10.78
C ASN A 190 -20.10 -20.69 10.87
N GLY A 191 -19.63 -19.43 10.80
CA GLY A 191 -20.48 -18.24 10.79
C GLY A 191 -20.92 -17.80 9.39
N THR A 192 -22.05 -17.08 9.29
CA THR A 192 -22.59 -16.43 8.09
C THR A 192 -21.56 -15.61 7.29
N ASP A 193 -20.52 -15.14 7.96
CA ASP A 193 -19.41 -14.35 7.44
C ASP A 193 -18.60 -15.11 6.37
N CYS A 194 -18.54 -16.45 6.45
CA CYS A 194 -17.74 -17.26 5.54
C CYS A 194 -18.34 -17.37 4.12
N LYS A 195 -19.67 -17.46 4.01
CA LYS A 195 -20.38 -17.50 2.71
C LYS A 195 -20.17 -16.22 1.89
N ALA A 196 -20.01 -15.08 2.57
CA ALA A 196 -19.69 -13.82 1.91
C ALA A 196 -18.28 -13.88 1.29
N TYR A 197 -17.29 -14.38 2.02
CA TYR A 197 -15.91 -14.49 1.54
C TYR A 197 -15.72 -15.52 0.43
N GLU A 198 -16.43 -16.64 0.47
CA GLU A 198 -16.49 -17.59 -0.66
C GLU A 198 -16.95 -16.88 -1.95
N LYS A 199 -17.93 -15.98 -1.86
CA LYS A 199 -18.39 -15.16 -2.98
C LYS A 199 -17.32 -14.18 -3.48
N TYR A 200 -16.49 -13.63 -2.58
CA TYR A 200 -15.36 -12.77 -2.95
C TYR A 200 -14.26 -13.58 -3.69
N VAL A 201 -13.82 -14.70 -3.12
CA VAL A 201 -12.81 -15.61 -3.71
C VAL A 201 -13.26 -16.10 -5.09
N ASN A 202 -14.50 -16.56 -5.21
CA ASN A 202 -15.04 -17.04 -6.48
C ASN A 202 -15.06 -15.95 -7.55
N ARG A 203 -15.29 -14.68 -7.17
CA ARG A 203 -15.25 -13.55 -8.10
C ARG A 203 -13.82 -13.25 -8.57
N VAL A 204 -12.83 -13.35 -7.68
CA VAL A 204 -11.40 -13.25 -8.03
C VAL A 204 -11.03 -14.32 -9.06
N LYS A 205 -11.48 -15.56 -8.82
CA LYS A 205 -11.26 -16.70 -9.69
C LYS A 205 -11.87 -16.50 -11.09
N THR A 206 -13.08 -15.95 -11.18
CA THR A 206 -13.73 -15.62 -12.46
C THR A 206 -12.89 -14.60 -13.25
N TYR A 207 -12.42 -13.55 -12.57
CA TYR A 207 -11.60 -12.52 -13.20
C TYR A 207 -10.28 -13.08 -13.75
N TYR A 208 -9.58 -13.89 -12.96
CA TYR A 208 -8.36 -14.58 -13.39
C TYR A 208 -8.59 -15.45 -14.64
N ASN A 209 -9.68 -16.23 -14.67
CA ASN A 209 -10.00 -17.09 -15.80
C ASN A 209 -10.32 -16.32 -17.07
N GLU A 210 -11.06 -15.21 -16.97
CA GLU A 210 -11.37 -14.34 -18.11
C GLU A 210 -10.11 -13.68 -18.69
N LYS A 211 -9.17 -13.26 -17.83
CA LYS A 211 -7.88 -12.72 -18.28
C LYS A 211 -7.01 -13.79 -18.94
N LYS A 212 -6.94 -14.99 -18.36
CA LYS A 212 -6.21 -16.13 -18.95
C LYS A 212 -6.70 -16.46 -20.36
N LYS A 213 -8.02 -16.41 -20.60
CA LYS A 213 -8.60 -16.61 -21.94
C LYS A 213 -8.16 -15.53 -22.93
N ARG A 214 -8.08 -14.27 -22.51
CA ARG A 214 -7.67 -13.14 -23.38
C ARG A 214 -6.18 -13.13 -23.72
N ILE A 215 -5.34 -13.76 -22.90
CA ILE A 215 -3.89 -13.88 -23.14
C ILE A 215 -3.57 -15.10 -24.04
N MET A 216 -4.49 -16.06 -24.14
CA MET A 216 -4.34 -17.27 -24.96
C MET A 216 -5.02 -17.18 -26.35
N LEU A 217 -5.55 -16.01 -26.71
CA LEU A 217 -6.10 -15.66 -28.02
C LEU A 217 -5.25 -14.56 -28.64
#